data_AF-A0A838F227-F1
#
_entry.id   AF-A0A838F227-F1
#
_cell.length_a   1.000
_cell.length_b   1.000
_cell.length_c   1.000
_cell.angle_alpha   90.00
_cell.angle_beta   90.00
_cell.angle_gamma   90.00
#
_symmetry.space_group_name_H-M   'P 1'
#
loop_
_entity.id
_entity.type
_entity.pdbx_description
1 polymer ?
#
loop_
_entity_poly.entity_id
_entity_poly.type
_entity_poly.pdbx_seq_one_letter_code
_entity_poly.pdbx_strand_id
1 'polypeptide(L)'
;MIYRILLVFIISLNAFAFDKDFIAINDRVPLEFNLLFESMKLGIKTPSEKLRIIGLSKDLNDNLGFLQKEHIFMLMKTEVIKSTLEYKFDKVRQFDMNTLLISRLEDDYNAKKAYLNSFSKWIWQSVLAELNHRKKMGLITSASFNPTIFTGTKRLEALRFQRYLQYLYPWIDKMDSLDASNFNKLSKEVSWSIMERINDRSILFKRYASTATGDTQTKIINIPHKLSNLKPEEIKSMQNDTMPMTLTEQSKVEKVKAAEQIDKVTPLDMSTMSDDLATELENKTQAPAKAP
;
A
#
# COMPACT_ATOMS: atom_id res chain seq x y z
N MET A 1 -17.16 -25.01 20.19
CA MET A 1 -16.19 -25.26 19.09
C MET A 1 -16.26 -24.20 18.00
N ILE A 2 -17.45 -23.83 17.51
CA ILE A 2 -17.67 -22.76 16.51
C ILE A 2 -17.07 -21.40 16.93
N TYR A 3 -17.24 -20.98 18.19
CA TYR A 3 -16.66 -19.73 18.70
C TYR A 3 -15.12 -19.68 18.70
N ARG A 4 -14.43 -20.83 18.88
CA ARG A 4 -12.95 -20.87 18.82
C ARG A 4 -12.44 -20.75 17.38
N ILE A 5 -13.16 -21.31 16.41
CA ILE A 5 -12.82 -21.17 14.97
C ILE A 5 -13.05 -19.71 14.52
N LEU A 6 -14.14 -19.08 14.98
CA LEU A 6 -14.42 -17.67 14.67
C LEU A 6 -13.37 -16.72 15.28
N LEU A 7 -12.92 -17.00 16.51
CA LEU A 7 -11.89 -16.20 17.19
C LEU A 7 -10.52 -16.32 16.51
N VAL A 8 -10.13 -17.51 16.06
CA VAL A 8 -8.90 -17.72 15.28
C VAL A 8 -8.97 -17.00 13.93
N PHE A 9 -10.12 -16.98 13.27
CA PHE A 9 -10.32 -16.22 12.03
C PHE A 9 -10.18 -14.70 12.27
N ILE A 10 -10.78 -14.17 13.33
CA ILE A 10 -10.71 -12.73 13.67
C ILE A 10 -9.29 -12.32 14.08
N ILE A 11 -8.56 -13.17 14.80
CA ILE A 11 -7.18 -12.88 15.21
C ILE A 11 -6.21 -12.97 14.02
N SER A 12 -6.43 -13.89 13.08
CA SER A 12 -5.59 -14.03 11.88
C SER A 12 -5.74 -12.87 10.88
N LEU A 13 -6.89 -12.20 10.85
CA LEU A 13 -7.12 -11.03 9.99
C LEU A 13 -6.36 -9.78 10.47
N ASN A 14 -6.09 -9.67 11.78
CA ASN A 14 -5.35 -8.54 12.36
C ASN A 14 -3.83 -8.69 12.28
N ALA A 15 -3.32 -9.86 11.90
CA ALA A 15 -1.87 -10.13 11.88
C ALA A 15 -1.11 -9.39 10.76
N PHE A 16 -1.81 -8.80 9.78
CA PHE A 16 -1.19 -8.21 8.59
C PHE A 16 -1.67 -6.79 8.25
N ALA A 17 -2.34 -6.09 9.17
CA ALA A 17 -2.63 -4.68 8.96
C ALA A 17 -1.35 -3.84 9.12
N PHE A 18 -1.11 -2.90 8.20
CA PHE A 18 -0.13 -1.85 8.44
C PHE A 18 -0.54 -1.01 9.64
N ASP A 19 0.44 -0.48 10.35
CA ASP A 19 0.19 0.54 11.37
C ASP A 19 -0.59 1.70 10.73
N LYS A 20 -1.58 2.25 11.45
CA LYS A 20 -2.42 3.34 10.95
C LYS A 20 -1.60 4.58 10.58
N ASP A 21 -0.44 4.72 11.21
CA ASP A 21 0.47 5.84 11.00
C ASP A 21 1.35 5.68 9.76
N PHE A 22 1.34 4.53 9.08
CA PHE A 22 2.02 4.35 7.79
C PHE A 22 1.17 4.92 6.65
N ILE A 23 1.34 6.22 6.39
CA ILE A 23 0.57 7.00 5.43
C ILE A 23 1.48 7.91 4.60
N ALA A 24 1.10 8.18 3.36
CA ALA A 24 1.68 9.28 2.60
C ALA A 24 1.19 10.61 3.19
N ILE A 25 2.06 11.61 3.27
CA ILE A 25 1.70 12.93 3.80
C ILE A 25 0.96 13.68 2.70
N ASN A 26 -0.39 13.72 2.81
CA ASN A 26 -1.33 14.22 1.80
C ASN A 26 -0.91 15.55 1.17
N ASP A 27 -0.39 16.48 1.95
CA ASP A 27 -0.06 17.82 1.47
C ASP A 27 1.18 17.83 0.56
N ARG A 28 1.97 16.76 0.52
CA ARG A 28 3.27 16.69 -0.17
C ARG A 28 3.26 15.80 -1.40
N VAL A 29 2.22 15.00 -1.54
CA VAL A 29 2.07 14.05 -2.63
C VAL A 29 0.81 14.36 -3.44
N PRO A 30 0.80 14.08 -4.74
CA PRO A 30 -0.40 14.23 -5.54
C PRO A 30 -1.46 13.19 -5.13
N LEU A 31 -2.74 13.53 -5.33
CA LEU A 31 -3.89 12.66 -4.99
C LEU A 31 -3.69 11.25 -5.55
N GLU A 32 -3.25 11.17 -6.80
CA GLU A 32 -3.04 9.96 -7.57
C GLU A 32 -2.02 9.03 -6.87
N PHE A 33 -0.94 9.60 -6.33
CA PHE A 33 0.05 8.85 -5.55
C PHE A 33 -0.53 8.38 -4.22
N ASN A 34 -1.33 9.20 -3.55
CA ASN A 34 -1.95 8.83 -2.29
C ASN A 34 -2.93 7.65 -2.47
N LEU A 35 -3.76 7.70 -3.51
CA LEU A 35 -4.68 6.61 -3.84
C LEU A 35 -3.92 5.32 -4.19
N LEU A 36 -2.80 5.43 -4.92
CA LEU A 36 -1.88 4.34 -5.20
C LEU A 36 -1.32 3.74 -3.91
N PHE A 37 -0.71 4.56 -3.06
CA PHE A 37 -0.04 4.12 -1.85
C PHE A 37 -1.00 3.43 -0.87
N GLU A 38 -2.18 4.02 -0.65
CA GLU A 38 -3.21 3.42 0.20
C GLU A 38 -3.75 2.10 -0.38
N SER A 39 -3.93 2.03 -1.71
CA SER A 39 -4.36 0.80 -2.37
C SER A 39 -3.30 -0.32 -2.26
N MET A 40 -2.02 0.03 -2.36
CA MET A 40 -0.93 -0.90 -2.13
C MET A 40 -0.91 -1.39 -0.69
N LYS A 41 -1.00 -0.47 0.29
CA LYS A 41 -1.00 -0.80 1.72
C LYS A 41 -2.06 -1.82 2.08
N LEU A 42 -3.29 -1.65 1.56
CA LEU A 42 -4.40 -2.58 1.75
C LEU A 42 -4.22 -3.90 0.97
N GLY A 43 -3.46 -3.87 -0.12
CA GLY A 43 -3.24 -5.02 -1.00
C GLY A 43 -2.06 -5.91 -0.64
N ILE A 44 -1.17 -5.49 0.26
CA ILE A 44 0.00 -6.25 0.71
C ILE A 44 -0.45 -7.42 1.58
N LYS A 45 0.02 -8.63 1.24
CA LYS A 45 -0.35 -9.86 1.95
C LYS A 45 0.85 -10.60 2.52
N THR A 46 2.04 -10.31 2.02
CA THR A 46 3.26 -11.02 2.40
C THR A 46 4.20 -10.09 3.18
N PRO A 47 4.99 -10.62 4.14
CA PRO A 47 5.98 -9.80 4.82
C PRO A 47 7.08 -9.28 3.90
N SER A 48 7.43 -10.02 2.83
CA SER A 48 8.40 -9.58 1.83
C SER A 48 7.92 -8.32 1.10
N GLU A 49 6.65 -8.28 0.69
CA GLU A 49 6.02 -7.07 0.15
C GLU A 49 5.99 -5.93 1.18
N LYS A 50 5.73 -6.25 2.46
CA LYS A 50 5.74 -5.25 3.54
C LYS A 50 7.13 -4.63 3.73
N LEU A 51 8.18 -5.43 3.79
CA LEU A 51 9.55 -4.95 3.85
C LEU A 51 9.93 -4.14 2.61
N ARG A 52 9.51 -4.58 1.42
CA ARG A 52 9.76 -3.88 0.16
C ARG A 52 9.15 -2.49 0.15
N ILE A 53 7.87 -2.34 0.52
CA ILE A 53 7.24 -1.00 0.52
C ILE A 53 7.86 -0.09 1.58
N ILE A 54 8.24 -0.62 2.75
CA ILE A 54 8.90 0.16 3.80
C ILE A 54 10.27 0.63 3.31
N GLY A 55 11.05 -0.25 2.69
CA GLY A 55 12.36 0.08 2.11
C GLY A 55 12.24 1.19 1.06
N LEU A 56 11.35 1.03 0.07
CA LEU A 56 11.09 2.06 -0.93
C LEU A 56 10.63 3.38 -0.30
N SER A 57 9.80 3.33 0.75
CA SER A 57 9.34 4.55 1.42
C SER A 57 10.46 5.28 2.14
N LYS A 58 11.39 4.53 2.75
CA LYS A 58 12.57 5.07 3.42
C LYS A 58 13.50 5.72 2.40
N ASP A 59 13.80 5.01 1.31
CA ASP A 59 14.63 5.52 0.23
C ASP A 59 14.05 6.81 -0.36
N LEU A 60 12.73 6.87 -0.58
CA LEU A 60 12.07 8.08 -1.07
C LEU A 60 12.23 9.26 -0.11
N ASN A 61 12.02 9.05 1.20
CA ASN A 61 12.24 10.09 2.20
C ASN A 61 13.70 10.57 2.19
N ASP A 62 14.66 9.64 2.12
CA ASP A 62 16.09 9.94 2.15
C ASP A 62 16.60 10.59 0.86
N ASN A 63 15.96 10.30 -0.27
CA ASN A 63 16.39 10.75 -1.60
C ASN A 63 15.68 12.00 -2.10
N LEU A 64 14.49 12.30 -1.59
CA LEU A 64 13.73 13.47 -2.00
C LEU A 64 13.51 14.47 -0.86
N GLY A 65 13.80 14.09 0.38
CA GLY A 65 13.47 14.92 1.54
C GLY A 65 14.20 16.27 1.60
N PHE A 66 15.30 16.46 0.88
CA PHE A 66 15.96 17.76 0.78
C PHE A 66 15.28 18.70 -0.24
N LEU A 67 14.37 18.20 -1.08
CA LEU A 67 13.68 18.98 -2.10
C LEU A 67 12.50 19.75 -1.51
N GLN A 68 12.19 20.89 -2.14
CA GLN A 68 10.95 21.61 -1.89
C GLN A 68 9.74 20.75 -2.26
N LYS A 69 8.64 20.96 -1.53
CA LYS A 69 7.38 20.21 -1.67
C LYS A 69 6.87 20.20 -3.12
N GLU A 70 6.98 21.32 -3.82
CA GLU A 70 6.48 21.50 -5.18
C GLU A 70 7.23 20.59 -6.17
N HIS A 71 8.53 20.42 -6.00
CA HIS A 71 9.35 19.53 -6.82
C HIS A 71 9.02 18.06 -6.57
N ILE A 72 8.85 17.68 -5.30
CA ILE A 72 8.43 16.33 -4.91
C ILE A 72 7.06 16.02 -5.53
N PHE A 73 6.11 16.95 -5.36
CA PHE A 73 4.76 16.82 -5.88
C PHE A 73 4.76 16.64 -7.41
N MET A 74 5.51 17.48 -8.12
CA MET A 74 5.60 17.44 -9.59
C MET A 74 6.23 16.13 -10.07
N LEU A 75 7.33 15.69 -9.45
CA LEU A 75 8.00 14.43 -9.76
C LEU A 75 7.04 13.26 -9.60
N MET A 76 6.41 13.14 -8.44
CA MET A 76 5.48 12.05 -8.15
C MET A 76 4.29 12.07 -9.12
N LYS A 77 3.73 13.25 -9.40
CA LYS A 77 2.58 13.37 -10.29
C LYS A 77 2.94 12.90 -11.69
N THR A 78 4.10 13.33 -12.18
CA THR A 78 4.59 12.99 -13.51
C THR A 78 4.86 11.50 -13.62
N GLU A 79 5.54 10.91 -12.65
CA GLU A 79 5.90 9.49 -12.68
C GLU A 79 4.68 8.57 -12.51
N VAL A 80 3.70 8.92 -11.67
CA VAL A 80 2.44 8.15 -11.56
C VAL A 80 1.69 8.16 -12.89
N ILE A 81 1.48 9.34 -13.48
CA ILE A 81 0.72 9.47 -14.74
C ILE A 81 1.46 8.76 -15.87
N LYS A 82 2.75 9.06 -16.05
CA LYS A 82 3.56 8.52 -17.13
C LYS A 82 3.65 7.01 -17.04
N SER A 83 3.96 6.46 -15.87
CA SER A 83 4.10 5.01 -15.69
C SER A 83 2.77 4.27 -15.83
N THR A 84 1.64 4.91 -15.48
CA THR A 84 0.30 4.34 -15.75
C THR A 84 0.04 4.28 -17.26
N LEU A 85 0.32 5.36 -18.00
CA LEU A 85 0.07 5.43 -19.45
C LEU A 85 1.04 4.56 -20.26
N GLU A 86 2.30 4.47 -19.83
CA GLU A 86 3.37 3.73 -20.52
C GLU A 86 3.55 2.30 -19.98
N TYR A 87 2.63 1.81 -19.15
CA TYR A 87 2.67 0.43 -18.69
C TYR A 87 2.59 -0.53 -19.88
N LYS A 88 3.44 -1.55 -19.90
CA LYS A 88 3.50 -2.51 -21.00
C LYS A 88 2.46 -3.61 -20.76
N PHE A 89 1.59 -3.80 -21.74
CA PHE A 89 0.59 -4.86 -21.73
C PHE A 89 0.95 -5.92 -22.77
N ASP A 90 0.93 -7.20 -22.37
CA ASP A 90 1.35 -8.30 -23.24
C ASP A 90 0.41 -8.52 -24.43
N LYS A 91 -0.89 -8.29 -24.23
CA LYS A 91 -1.93 -8.48 -25.24
C LYS A 91 -2.96 -7.39 -25.13
N VAL A 92 -3.28 -6.75 -26.25
CA VAL A 92 -4.31 -5.72 -26.37
C VAL A 92 -5.18 -6.08 -27.57
N ARG A 93 -6.48 -6.27 -27.36
CA ARG A 93 -7.39 -6.49 -28.49
C ARG A 93 -7.49 -5.23 -29.33
N GLN A 94 -7.64 -5.42 -30.63
CA GLN A 94 -8.04 -4.34 -31.53
C GLN A 94 -9.55 -4.16 -31.46
N PHE A 95 -10.00 -2.92 -31.32
CA PHE A 95 -11.40 -2.53 -31.37
C PHE A 95 -11.54 -1.07 -31.77
N ASP A 96 -12.69 -0.71 -32.33
CA ASP A 96 -13.01 0.66 -32.66
C ASP A 96 -13.55 1.42 -31.45
N MET A 97 -13.10 2.67 -31.31
CA MET A 97 -13.61 3.57 -30.29
C MET A 97 -14.95 4.15 -30.75
N ASN A 98 -16.04 3.87 -30.04
CA ASN A 98 -17.36 4.41 -30.36
C ASN A 98 -18.16 4.73 -29.09
N THR A 99 -19.29 5.43 -29.23
CA THR A 99 -20.09 5.85 -28.06
C THR A 99 -20.73 4.68 -27.31
N LEU A 100 -21.01 3.56 -27.99
CA LEU A 100 -21.59 2.36 -27.37
C LEU A 100 -20.60 1.69 -26.42
N LEU A 101 -19.34 1.57 -26.82
CA LEU A 101 -18.27 1.08 -25.98
C LEU A 101 -18.11 1.96 -24.73
N ILE A 102 -18.09 3.30 -24.89
CA ILE A 102 -17.98 4.22 -23.75
C ILE A 102 -19.13 3.98 -22.77
N SER A 103 -20.36 3.92 -23.25
CA SER A 103 -21.52 3.70 -22.37
C SER A 103 -21.48 2.33 -21.69
N ARG A 104 -21.06 1.27 -22.39
CA ARG A 104 -20.82 -0.04 -21.76
C ARG A 104 -19.79 0.05 -20.63
N LEU A 105 -18.68 0.74 -20.84
CA LEU A 105 -17.64 0.93 -19.81
C LEU A 105 -18.13 1.75 -18.61
N GLU A 106 -19.03 2.71 -18.82
CA GLU A 106 -19.67 3.49 -17.75
C GLU A 106 -20.61 2.62 -16.90
N ASP A 107 -21.45 1.82 -17.55
CA ASP A 107 -22.35 0.88 -16.87
C ASP A 107 -21.56 -0.16 -16.07
N ASP A 108 -20.52 -0.71 -16.70
CA ASP A 108 -19.68 -1.73 -16.10
C ASP A 108 -18.84 -1.17 -14.94
N TYR A 109 -18.34 0.08 -15.05
CA TYR A 109 -17.76 0.81 -13.92
C TYR A 109 -18.75 0.94 -12.77
N ASN A 110 -19.99 1.37 -13.04
CA ASN A 110 -20.99 1.56 -12.01
C ASN A 110 -21.37 0.27 -11.29
N ALA A 111 -21.38 -0.86 -11.99
CA ALA A 111 -21.60 -2.18 -11.41
C ALA A 111 -20.39 -2.65 -10.58
N LYS A 112 -19.17 -2.42 -11.06
CA LYS A 112 -17.92 -2.92 -10.44
C LYS A 112 -17.34 -2.00 -9.36
N LYS A 113 -17.71 -0.72 -9.31
CA LYS A 113 -17.05 0.31 -8.47
C LYS A 113 -16.96 -0.06 -6.99
N ALA A 114 -17.93 -0.79 -6.43
CA ALA A 114 -17.88 -1.18 -5.03
C ALA A 114 -16.68 -2.10 -4.71
N TYR A 115 -16.23 -2.89 -5.69
CA TYR A 115 -15.18 -3.89 -5.55
C TYR A 115 -13.81 -3.40 -6.03
N LEU A 116 -13.74 -2.23 -6.67
CA LEU A 116 -12.49 -1.63 -7.10
C LEU A 116 -11.79 -0.93 -5.93
N ASN A 117 -10.47 -1.11 -5.83
CA ASN A 117 -9.65 -0.32 -4.92
C ASN A 117 -9.55 1.14 -5.40
N SER A 118 -9.05 2.02 -4.54
CA SER A 118 -9.02 3.46 -4.81
C SER A 118 -8.20 3.83 -6.03
N PHE A 119 -7.06 3.18 -6.25
CA PHE A 119 -6.21 3.44 -7.42
C PHE A 119 -6.83 2.92 -8.72
N SER A 120 -7.42 1.73 -8.69
CA SER A 120 -8.20 1.16 -9.80
C SER A 120 -9.35 2.09 -10.21
N LYS A 121 -10.08 2.63 -9.23
CA LYS A 121 -11.14 3.62 -9.49
C LYS A 121 -10.58 4.85 -10.18
N TRP A 122 -9.47 5.39 -9.66
CA TRP A 122 -8.83 6.55 -10.24
C TRP A 122 -8.42 6.33 -11.70
N ILE A 123 -7.80 5.20 -12.04
CA ILE A 123 -7.43 4.86 -13.42
C ILE A 123 -8.69 4.81 -14.30
N TRP A 124 -9.69 4.02 -13.89
CA TRP A 124 -10.91 3.82 -14.66
C TRP A 124 -11.67 5.14 -14.89
N GLN A 125 -11.81 5.95 -13.84
CA GLN A 125 -12.45 7.27 -13.91
C GLN A 125 -11.66 8.25 -14.78
N SER A 126 -10.33 8.24 -14.72
CA SER A 126 -9.49 9.12 -15.55
C SER A 126 -9.64 8.79 -17.03
N VAL A 127 -9.67 7.50 -17.38
CA VAL A 127 -9.93 7.07 -18.76
C VAL A 127 -11.33 7.47 -19.21
N LEU A 128 -12.37 7.19 -18.40
CA LEU A 128 -13.75 7.57 -18.74
C LEU A 128 -13.93 9.09 -18.87
N ALA A 129 -13.27 9.89 -18.01
CA ALA A 129 -13.34 11.34 -18.08
C ALA A 129 -12.79 11.86 -19.40
N GLU A 130 -11.64 11.35 -19.85
CA GLU A 130 -11.05 11.71 -21.13
C GLU A 130 -11.95 11.27 -22.30
N LEU A 131 -12.43 10.03 -22.31
CA LEU A 131 -13.33 9.53 -23.37
C LEU A 131 -14.63 10.35 -23.46
N ASN A 132 -15.22 10.69 -22.32
CA ASN A 132 -16.43 11.50 -22.27
C ASN A 132 -16.20 12.94 -22.72
N HIS A 133 -15.06 13.53 -22.38
CA HIS A 133 -14.69 14.85 -22.88
C HIS A 133 -14.63 14.84 -24.43
N ARG A 134 -13.98 13.83 -25.01
CA ARG A 134 -13.85 13.68 -26.48
C ARG A 134 -15.16 13.34 -27.17
N LYS A 135 -16.02 12.55 -26.52
CA LYS A 135 -17.42 12.31 -26.94
C LYS A 135 -18.22 13.61 -26.98
N LYS A 136 -18.13 14.45 -25.94
CA LYS A 136 -18.81 15.77 -25.88
C LYS A 136 -18.31 16.74 -26.95
N MET A 137 -17.03 16.70 -27.30
CA MET A 137 -16.47 17.45 -28.44
C MET A 137 -16.95 16.93 -29.81
N GLY A 138 -17.69 15.82 -29.84
CA GLY A 138 -18.15 15.16 -31.06
C GLY A 138 -17.00 14.61 -31.90
N LEU A 139 -15.91 14.18 -31.25
CA LEU A 139 -14.79 13.49 -31.91
C LEU A 139 -15.04 11.98 -32.01
N ILE A 140 -15.82 11.41 -31.09
CA ILE A 140 -16.19 10.00 -31.07
C ILE A 140 -17.67 9.88 -31.46
N THR A 141 -17.97 9.12 -32.50
CA THR A 141 -19.33 8.91 -33.01
C THR A 141 -19.89 7.56 -32.58
N SER A 142 -21.16 7.31 -32.90
CA SER A 142 -21.82 6.02 -32.66
C SER A 142 -21.22 4.87 -33.45
N ALA A 143 -20.70 5.14 -34.65
CA ALA A 143 -20.08 4.12 -35.51
C ALA A 143 -18.62 3.90 -35.13
N SER A 144 -17.81 4.96 -35.12
CA SER A 144 -16.38 4.88 -34.84
C SER A 144 -15.73 6.26 -34.57
N PHE A 145 -14.47 6.21 -34.16
CA PHE A 145 -13.56 7.33 -34.15
C PHE A 145 -12.75 7.30 -35.46
N ASN A 146 -12.93 8.29 -36.31
CA ASN A 146 -12.15 8.43 -37.54
C ASN A 146 -11.64 9.87 -37.70
N PRO A 147 -10.34 10.15 -37.54
CA PRO A 147 -9.81 11.50 -37.64
C PRO A 147 -9.91 12.10 -39.05
N THR A 148 -10.07 11.27 -40.11
CA THR A 148 -10.09 11.74 -41.50
C THR A 148 -11.37 12.47 -41.88
N ILE A 149 -12.46 12.24 -41.14
CA ILE A 149 -13.78 12.87 -41.43
C ILE A 149 -13.86 14.31 -40.92
N PHE A 150 -12.92 14.74 -40.06
CA PHE A 150 -12.90 16.07 -39.49
C PHE A 150 -12.04 17.03 -40.31
N THR A 151 -12.38 18.31 -40.27
CA THR A 151 -11.64 19.40 -40.94
C THR A 151 -11.24 20.49 -39.93
N GLY A 152 -10.32 21.37 -40.32
CA GLY A 152 -9.88 22.51 -39.52
C GLY A 152 -9.33 22.15 -38.14
N THR A 153 -9.70 22.94 -37.13
CA THR A 153 -9.28 22.76 -35.73
C THR A 153 -9.75 21.43 -35.14
N LYS A 154 -10.92 20.94 -35.55
CA LYS A 154 -11.48 19.66 -35.09
C LYS A 154 -10.63 18.47 -35.57
N ARG A 155 -10.04 18.56 -36.77
CA ARG A 155 -9.08 17.57 -37.27
C ARG A 155 -7.81 17.54 -36.43
N LEU A 156 -7.29 18.71 -36.04
CA LEU A 156 -6.09 18.78 -35.19
C LEU A 156 -6.34 18.14 -33.82
N GLU A 157 -7.49 18.40 -33.22
CA GLU A 157 -7.91 17.76 -31.96
C GLU A 157 -8.11 16.26 -32.11
N ALA A 158 -8.71 15.80 -33.21
CA ALA A 158 -8.83 14.37 -33.50
C ALA A 158 -7.46 13.69 -33.65
N LEU A 159 -6.52 14.28 -34.38
CA LEU A 159 -5.17 13.73 -34.53
C LEU A 159 -4.39 13.71 -33.20
N ARG A 160 -4.57 14.74 -32.36
CA ARG A 160 -4.02 14.73 -30.99
C ARG A 160 -4.62 13.59 -30.17
N PHE A 161 -5.93 13.42 -30.21
CA PHE A 161 -6.61 12.34 -29.50
C PHE A 161 -6.20 10.96 -30.02
N GLN A 162 -6.00 10.77 -31.33
CA GLN A 162 -5.48 9.52 -31.89
C GLN A 162 -4.13 9.13 -31.28
N ARG A 163 -3.24 10.10 -31.07
CA ARG A 163 -1.96 9.85 -30.38
C ARG A 163 -2.13 9.53 -28.90
N TYR A 164 -3.12 10.10 -28.23
CA TYR A 164 -3.42 9.73 -26.84
C TYR A 164 -4.06 8.35 -26.72
N LEU A 165 -4.91 7.98 -27.69
CA LEU A 165 -5.58 6.69 -27.73
C LEU A 165 -4.61 5.52 -27.70
N GLN A 166 -3.40 5.64 -28.26
CA GLN A 166 -2.39 4.56 -28.19
C GLN A 166 -2.06 4.14 -26.75
N TYR A 167 -2.12 5.08 -25.79
CA TYR A 167 -1.90 4.82 -24.37
C TYR A 167 -3.16 4.39 -23.64
N LEU A 168 -4.34 4.78 -24.15
CA LEU A 168 -5.63 4.45 -23.54
C LEU A 168 -6.18 3.10 -23.99
N TYR A 169 -5.89 2.66 -25.22
CA TYR A 169 -6.38 1.40 -25.79
C TYR A 169 -6.12 0.19 -24.88
N PRO A 170 -4.91 0.00 -24.35
CA PRO A 170 -4.65 -1.12 -23.45
C PRO A 170 -5.53 -1.07 -22.19
N TRP A 171 -5.67 0.11 -21.59
CA TRP A 171 -6.52 0.28 -20.40
C TRP A 171 -7.98 0.00 -20.69
N ILE A 172 -8.48 0.50 -21.82
CA ILE A 172 -9.85 0.28 -22.26
C ILE A 172 -10.12 -1.21 -22.51
N ASP A 173 -9.18 -1.92 -23.15
CA ASP A 173 -9.26 -3.38 -23.29
C ASP A 173 -9.36 -4.08 -21.93
N LYS A 174 -8.55 -3.66 -20.94
CA LYS A 174 -8.58 -4.27 -19.59
C LYS A 174 -9.81 -3.91 -18.80
N MET A 175 -10.34 -2.70 -18.95
CA MET A 175 -11.62 -2.30 -18.35
C MET A 175 -12.77 -3.14 -18.91
N ASP A 176 -12.77 -3.42 -20.21
CA ASP A 176 -13.81 -4.20 -20.90
C ASP A 176 -13.70 -5.72 -20.64
N SER A 177 -12.47 -6.24 -20.44
CA SER A 177 -12.22 -7.69 -20.38
C SER A 177 -12.02 -8.25 -18.97
N LEU A 178 -11.60 -7.43 -18.00
CA LEU A 178 -11.32 -7.91 -16.65
C LEU A 178 -12.51 -7.68 -15.70
N ASP A 179 -12.66 -8.61 -14.76
CA ASP A 179 -13.48 -8.41 -13.58
C ASP A 179 -12.76 -7.48 -12.57
N ALA A 180 -13.48 -6.99 -11.56
CA ALA A 180 -12.94 -6.06 -10.58
C ALA A 180 -11.71 -6.63 -9.84
N SER A 181 -11.71 -7.94 -9.57
CA SER A 181 -10.62 -8.62 -8.87
C SER A 181 -9.34 -8.62 -9.69
N ASN A 182 -9.40 -9.04 -10.96
CA ASN A 182 -8.21 -9.07 -11.81
C ASN A 182 -7.76 -7.66 -12.22
N PHE A 183 -8.69 -6.71 -12.38
CA PHE A 183 -8.33 -5.31 -12.58
C PHE A 183 -7.57 -4.73 -11.37
N ASN A 184 -7.98 -5.06 -10.13
CA ASN A 184 -7.25 -4.67 -8.93
C ASN A 184 -5.85 -5.31 -8.85
N LYS A 185 -5.68 -6.55 -9.31
CA LYS A 185 -4.35 -7.21 -9.37
C LYS A 185 -3.44 -6.48 -10.36
N LEU A 186 -3.93 -6.20 -11.57
CA LEU A 186 -3.22 -5.39 -12.57
C LEU A 186 -2.83 -4.02 -12.01
N SER A 187 -3.79 -3.33 -11.37
CA SER A 187 -3.55 -2.04 -10.73
C SER A 187 -2.46 -2.12 -9.65
N LYS A 188 -2.41 -3.20 -8.87
CA LYS A 188 -1.34 -3.46 -7.88
C LYS A 188 0.02 -3.69 -8.55
N GLU A 189 0.09 -4.44 -9.65
CA GLU A 189 1.33 -4.63 -10.43
C GLU A 189 1.86 -3.29 -10.97
N VAL A 190 0.96 -2.48 -11.55
CA VAL A 190 1.27 -1.13 -12.03
C VAL A 190 1.75 -0.25 -10.88
N SER A 191 1.12 -0.35 -9.71
CA SER A 191 1.52 0.41 -8.51
C SER A 191 2.93 0.09 -8.04
N TRP A 192 3.31 -1.20 -8.05
CA TRP A 192 4.70 -1.61 -7.78
C TRP A 192 5.67 -1.01 -8.80
N SER A 193 5.36 -1.11 -10.09
CA SER A 193 6.21 -0.54 -11.14
C SER A 193 6.39 0.97 -11.00
N ILE A 194 5.32 1.68 -10.61
CA ILE A 194 5.36 3.13 -10.32
C ILE A 194 6.29 3.41 -9.13
N MET A 195 6.09 2.73 -8.00
CA MET A 195 6.91 2.94 -6.80
C MET A 195 8.40 2.72 -7.07
N GLU A 196 8.74 1.67 -7.83
CA GLU A 196 10.12 1.40 -8.22
C GLU A 196 10.70 2.49 -9.12
N ARG A 197 9.95 2.91 -10.14
CA ARG A 197 10.40 3.99 -11.03
C ARG A 197 10.59 5.31 -10.28
N ILE A 198 9.69 5.67 -9.37
CA ILE A 198 9.84 6.87 -8.54
C ILE A 198 11.11 6.74 -7.68
N ASN A 199 11.35 5.56 -7.11
CA ASN A 199 12.56 5.34 -6.31
C ASN A 199 13.84 5.50 -7.15
N ASP A 200 13.90 4.87 -8.33
CA ASP A 200 15.05 4.99 -9.24
C ASP A 200 15.29 6.44 -9.65
N ARG A 201 14.21 7.16 -9.98
CA ARG A 201 14.29 8.59 -10.32
C ARG A 201 14.73 9.43 -9.13
N SER A 202 14.28 9.10 -7.91
CA SER A 202 14.69 9.83 -6.71
C SER A 202 16.20 9.78 -6.49
N ILE A 203 16.83 8.64 -6.75
CA ILE A 203 18.29 8.46 -6.64
C ILE A 203 19.00 9.37 -7.65
N LEU A 204 18.49 9.46 -8.88
CA LEU A 204 19.04 10.35 -9.90
C LEU A 204 18.89 11.82 -9.48
N PHE A 205 17.71 12.22 -9.01
CA PHE A 205 17.49 13.59 -8.52
C PHE A 205 18.42 13.95 -7.37
N LYS A 206 18.63 13.06 -6.40
CA LYS A 206 19.61 13.25 -5.33
C LYS A 206 21.02 13.49 -5.84
N ARG A 207 21.46 12.74 -6.85
CA ARG A 207 22.80 12.87 -7.44
C ARG A 207 22.97 14.19 -8.19
N TYR A 208 21.96 14.64 -8.94
CA TYR A 208 22.04 15.87 -9.72
C TYR A 208 21.74 17.13 -8.92
N ALA A 209 20.99 17.00 -7.82
CA ALA A 209 20.66 18.09 -6.92
C ALA A 209 21.64 18.19 -5.73
N SER A 210 22.84 17.60 -5.83
CA SER A 210 23.89 17.67 -4.81
C SER A 210 24.36 19.09 -4.47
N THR A 211 23.90 20.10 -5.20
CA THR A 211 24.10 21.53 -4.94
C THR A 211 22.87 22.24 -4.35
N ALA A 212 21.70 21.59 -4.32
CA ALA A 212 20.47 22.13 -3.76
C ALA A 212 20.35 21.74 -2.28
N THR A 213 21.01 22.48 -1.41
CA THR A 213 20.81 22.37 0.04
C THR A 213 19.47 23.00 0.41
N GLY A 214 18.42 22.19 0.52
CA GLY A 214 17.22 22.58 1.24
C GLY A 214 17.50 22.54 2.75
N ASP A 215 17.24 23.64 3.45
CA ASP A 215 17.54 23.81 4.89
C ASP A 215 16.71 22.91 5.84
N THR A 216 15.77 22.11 5.32
CA THR A 216 14.93 21.22 6.14
C THR A 216 14.66 19.88 5.45
N GLN A 217 14.99 18.77 6.14
CA GLN A 217 14.59 17.43 5.72
C GLN A 217 13.06 17.26 5.83
N THR A 218 12.43 17.19 4.67
CA THR A 218 11.00 17.03 4.46
C THR A 218 10.66 15.54 4.34
N LYS A 219 9.90 15.00 5.29
CA LYS A 219 9.33 13.64 5.15
C LYS A 219 8.18 13.63 4.12
N ILE A 220 8.12 12.60 3.30
CA ILE A 220 7.07 12.40 2.28
C ILE A 220 6.08 11.35 2.74
N ILE A 221 6.60 10.27 3.33
CA ILE A 221 5.82 9.16 3.89
C ILE A 221 6.12 9.10 5.38
N ASN A 222 5.07 9.07 6.19
CA ASN A 222 5.23 8.82 7.61
C ASN A 222 5.52 7.32 7.82
N ILE A 223 6.71 7.00 8.33
CA ILE A 223 7.11 5.64 8.65
C ILE A 223 7.10 5.51 10.18
N PRO A 224 6.19 4.71 10.76
CA PRO A 224 6.15 4.48 12.19
C PRO A 224 7.51 4.01 12.71
N HIS A 225 7.91 4.47 13.89
CA HIS A 225 9.25 4.15 14.45
C HIS A 225 9.49 2.65 14.61
N LYS A 226 8.42 1.86 14.83
CA LYS A 226 8.45 0.39 14.90
C LYS A 226 8.85 -0.26 13.56
N LEU A 227 8.61 0.42 12.43
CA LEU A 227 8.93 -0.06 11.09
C LEU A 227 10.23 0.56 10.54
N SER A 228 10.67 1.70 11.08
CA SER A 228 11.89 2.37 10.63
C SER A 228 13.17 1.70 11.13
N ASN A 229 13.10 1.00 12.26
CA ASN A 229 14.24 0.41 12.97
C ASN A 229 14.12 -1.12 13.11
N LEU A 230 13.63 -1.80 12.07
CA LEU A 230 13.53 -3.26 12.08
C LEU A 230 14.94 -3.87 12.26
N LYS A 231 15.12 -4.67 13.31
CA LYS A 231 16.38 -5.38 13.56
C LYS A 231 16.62 -6.42 12.46
N PRO A 232 17.88 -6.77 12.14
CA PRO A 232 18.18 -7.82 11.17
C PRO A 232 17.47 -9.17 11.46
N GLU A 233 17.26 -9.47 12.74
CA GLU A 233 16.51 -10.64 13.21
C GLU A 233 15.01 -10.56 12.89
N GLU A 234 14.41 -9.38 13.02
CA GLU A 234 13.01 -9.13 12.67
C GLU A 234 12.81 -9.21 11.16
N ILE A 235 13.76 -8.69 10.38
CA ILE A 235 13.78 -8.82 8.91
C ILE A 235 13.88 -10.30 8.50
N LYS A 236 14.75 -11.08 9.13
CA LYS A 236 14.87 -12.53 8.89
C LYS A 236 13.59 -13.28 9.29
N SER A 237 12.95 -12.93 10.40
CA SER A 237 11.69 -13.53 10.81
C SER A 237 10.56 -13.24 9.80
N MET A 238 10.49 -12.01 9.28
CA MET A 238 9.53 -11.64 8.24
C MET A 238 9.82 -12.37 6.90
N GLN A 239 11.08 -12.58 6.53
CA GLN A 239 11.44 -13.32 5.31
C GLN A 239 11.14 -14.83 5.39
N ASN A 240 11.09 -15.41 6.59
CA ASN A 240 10.94 -16.85 6.79
C ASN A 240 9.47 -17.34 6.84
N ASP A 241 8.47 -16.47 6.76
CA ASP A 241 7.04 -16.83 6.75
C ASP A 241 6.57 -17.42 5.39
N THR A 242 7.33 -18.33 4.80
CA THR A 242 6.88 -19.13 3.64
C THR A 242 6.22 -20.46 4.01
N MET A 243 6.09 -20.79 5.29
CA MET A 243 5.17 -21.84 5.75
C MET A 243 4.65 -21.49 7.15
N PRO A 244 3.40 -21.82 7.50
CA PRO A 244 2.97 -21.76 8.89
C PRO A 244 3.89 -22.67 9.70
N MET A 245 4.61 -22.08 10.66
CA MET A 245 5.41 -22.84 11.63
C MET A 245 4.53 -23.94 12.23
N THR A 246 5.06 -25.16 12.28
CA THR A 246 4.37 -26.27 12.93
C THR A 246 4.18 -25.94 14.42
N LEU A 247 3.14 -26.47 15.06
CA LEU A 247 2.89 -26.32 16.51
C LEU A 247 4.14 -26.63 17.36
N THR A 248 4.99 -27.52 16.86
CA THR A 248 6.25 -27.92 17.47
C THR A 248 7.31 -26.82 17.43
N GLU A 249 7.35 -26.01 16.37
CA GLU A 249 8.27 -24.87 16.23
C GLU A 249 7.80 -23.66 17.05
N GLN A 250 6.48 -23.40 17.08
CA GLN A 250 5.90 -22.38 17.96
C GLN A 250 6.20 -22.67 19.44
N SER A 251 6.06 -23.93 19.87
CA SER A 251 6.39 -24.34 21.24
C SER A 251 7.88 -24.16 21.58
N LYS A 252 8.79 -24.35 20.62
CA LYS A 252 10.22 -24.12 20.83
C LYS A 252 10.53 -22.63 20.99
N VAL A 253 9.94 -21.78 20.16
CA VAL A 253 10.12 -20.32 20.24
C VAL A 253 9.56 -19.76 21.55
N GLU A 254 8.40 -20.25 22.00
CA GLU A 254 7.81 -19.85 23.30
C GLU A 254 8.65 -20.33 24.49
N LYS A 255 9.21 -21.54 24.44
CA LYS A 255 10.12 -22.04 25.50
C LYS A 255 11.41 -21.22 25.61
N VAL A 256 11.98 -20.80 24.48
CA VAL A 256 13.18 -19.95 24.48
C VAL A 256 12.85 -18.55 25.04
N LYS A 257 11.71 -17.96 24.66
CA LYS A 257 11.26 -16.67 25.21
C LYS A 257 10.92 -16.75 26.71
N ALA A 258 10.36 -17.86 27.17
CA ALA A 258 10.08 -18.09 28.58
C ALA A 258 11.39 -18.26 29.38
N ALA A 259 12.38 -18.99 28.84
CA ALA A 259 13.69 -19.12 29.45
C ALA A 259 14.41 -17.76 29.56
N GLU A 260 14.37 -16.93 28.50
CA GLU A 260 14.92 -15.57 28.53
C GLU A 260 14.20 -14.62 29.50
N GLN A 261 12.92 -14.86 29.79
CA GLN A 261 12.19 -14.12 30.82
C GLN A 261 12.54 -14.58 32.24
N ILE A 262 12.78 -15.88 32.43
CA ILE A 262 13.24 -16.44 33.71
C ILE A 262 14.64 -15.95 34.05
N ASP A 263 15.56 -15.89 33.07
CA ASP A 263 16.93 -15.39 33.26
C ASP A 263 16.99 -13.87 33.53
N LYS A 264 15.92 -13.12 33.23
CA LYS A 264 15.79 -11.68 33.56
C LYS A 264 15.19 -11.42 34.94
N VAL A 265 14.72 -12.46 35.63
CA VAL A 265 14.34 -12.36 37.04
C VAL A 265 15.59 -12.66 37.86
N THR A 266 16.35 -11.62 38.21
CA THR A 266 17.34 -11.74 39.30
C THR A 266 16.59 -12.23 40.54
N PRO A 267 17.07 -13.28 41.23
CA PRO A 267 16.48 -13.70 42.48
C PRO A 267 16.69 -12.55 43.47
N LEU A 268 15.65 -11.75 43.71
CA LEU A 268 15.61 -10.95 44.92
C LEU A 268 15.60 -11.93 46.08
N ASP A 269 16.60 -11.76 46.93
CA ASP A 269 16.85 -12.46 48.18
C ASP A 269 15.54 -12.71 48.96
N MET A 270 14.97 -13.92 48.82
CA MET A 270 13.78 -14.35 49.55
C MET A 270 14.13 -14.89 50.95
N SER A 271 15.32 -14.60 51.49
CA SER A 271 15.68 -15.05 52.83
C SER A 271 15.00 -14.27 53.95
N THR A 272 14.43 -13.08 53.68
CA THR A 272 13.86 -12.22 54.73
C THR A 272 12.33 -12.29 54.85
N MET A 273 11.62 -12.79 53.83
CA MET A 273 10.13 -12.88 53.90
C MET A 273 9.59 -14.12 54.61
N SER A 274 10.43 -15.15 54.84
CA SER A 274 9.99 -16.38 55.53
C SER A 274 9.91 -16.22 57.05
N ASP A 275 10.80 -15.40 57.64
CA ASP A 275 10.89 -15.27 59.11
C ASP A 275 9.82 -14.31 59.67
N ASP A 276 9.48 -13.25 58.94
CA ASP A 276 8.44 -12.29 59.34
C ASP A 276 7.03 -12.90 59.29
N LEU A 277 6.76 -13.78 58.32
CA LEU A 277 5.48 -14.50 58.21
C LEU A 277 5.33 -15.59 59.27
N ALA A 278 6.43 -16.23 59.68
CA ALA A 278 6.42 -17.22 60.75
C ALA A 278 6.16 -16.58 62.13
N THR A 279 6.76 -15.42 62.41
CA THR A 279 6.52 -14.68 63.67
C THR A 279 5.12 -14.06 63.75
N GLU A 280 4.52 -13.67 62.61
CA GLU A 280 3.16 -13.13 62.60
C GLU A 280 2.08 -14.23 62.79
N LEU A 281 2.36 -15.45 62.31
CA LEU A 281 1.49 -16.62 62.52
C LEU A 281 1.57 -17.14 63.96
N GLU A 282 2.75 -17.15 64.58
CA GLU A 282 2.94 -17.65 65.95
C GLU A 282 2.23 -16.75 66.98
N ASN A 283 2.25 -15.43 66.77
CA ASN A 283 1.56 -14.44 67.62
C ASN A 283 0.03 -14.47 67.50
N LYS A 284 -0.55 -14.97 66.40
CA LYS A 284 -2.00 -15.09 66.22
C LYS A 284 -2.60 -16.35 66.87
N THR A 285 -1.77 -17.34 67.20
CA THR A 285 -2.22 -18.61 67.83
C THR A 285 -2.25 -18.61 69.36
N GLN A 286 -1.75 -17.57 70.04
CA GLN A 286 -1.65 -17.53 71.51
C GLN A 286 -2.59 -16.52 72.22
N ALA A 287 -3.63 -16.01 71.57
CA ALA A 287 -4.64 -15.21 72.29
C ALA A 287 -5.64 -16.14 73.02
N PRO A 288 -5.72 -16.12 74.37
CA PRO A 288 -6.53 -17.06 75.13
C PRO A 288 -8.02 -16.74 75.08
N ALA A 289 -8.82 -17.81 75.04
CA ALA A 289 -10.26 -17.78 75.19
C ALA A 289 -10.67 -17.13 76.52
N LYS A 290 -11.38 -16.00 76.43
CA LYS A 290 -12.28 -15.56 77.52
C LYS A 290 -13.65 -16.20 77.28
N ALA A 291 -14.01 -17.11 78.17
CA ALA A 291 -15.37 -17.62 78.35
C ALA A 291 -15.98 -16.94 79.60
N PRO A 292 -17.30 -17.10 79.81
CA PRO A 292 -18.32 -16.04 79.87
C PRO A 292 -18.28 -15.11 81.10
#